data_AF-A0A973BG03-F1
#
_entry.id   AF-A0A973BG03-F1
#
_cell.length_a   1.000
_cell.length_b   1.000
_cell.length_c   1.000
_cell.angle_alpha   90.00
_cell.angle_beta   90.00
_cell.angle_gamma   90.00
#
_symmetry.space_group_name_H-M   'P 1'
#
loop_
_entity.id
_entity.type
_entity.pdbx_description
1 polymer ?
#
loop_
_entity_poly.entity_id
_entity_poly.type
_entity_poly.pdbx_seq_one_letter_code
_entity_poly.pdbx_strand_id
1 'polypeptide(L)'
;MTEQMPDRLSVNPNSPYYDEQLLLRGVGIRFNGEVKTNVEEYCISEGWIKVAAGKAVDRKGNPLTLKLKGTVEAWPEDGSQDE
;
A
#
# COMPACT_ATOMS: atom_id res chain seq x y z
N MET A 1 5.34 19.58 7.30
CA MET A 1 6.46 19.31 6.37
C MET A 1 6.14 17.98 5.69
N THR A 2 5.63 18.08 4.45
CA THR A 2 5.27 16.99 3.52
C THR A 2 4.56 15.77 4.13
N GLU A 3 3.23 15.84 4.23
CA GLU A 3 2.30 14.70 4.33
C GLU A 3 2.30 13.85 3.03
N GLN A 4 3.47 13.73 2.39
CA GLN A 4 3.64 13.05 1.13
C GLN A 4 4.01 11.60 1.43
N MET A 5 3.12 10.71 1.02
CA MET A 5 3.32 9.27 1.08
C MET A 5 4.64 8.89 0.38
N PRO A 6 5.41 7.91 0.90
CA PRO A 6 6.60 7.42 0.23
C PRO A 6 6.24 6.85 -1.14
N ASP A 7 7.19 6.92 -2.08
CA ASP A 7 7.02 6.39 -3.43
C ASP A 7 6.61 4.91 -3.44
N ARG A 8 7.17 4.14 -2.50
CA ARG A 8 6.91 2.73 -2.32
C ARG A 8 6.74 2.40 -0.85
N LEU A 9 5.67 1.67 -0.53
CA LEU A 9 5.36 1.18 0.81
C LEU A 9 4.86 -0.26 0.72
N SER A 10 5.25 -1.09 1.68
CA SER A 10 4.85 -2.48 1.82
C SER A 10 4.28 -2.72 3.21
N VAL A 11 3.22 -3.52 3.30
CA VAL A 11 2.69 -4.00 4.59
C VAL A 11 3.45 -5.21 5.13
N ASN A 12 4.31 -5.82 4.30
CA ASN A 12 5.05 -7.02 4.67
C ASN A 12 6.34 -6.66 5.41
N PRO A 13 6.52 -7.07 6.68
CA PRO A 13 7.71 -6.73 7.48
C PRO A 13 9.03 -7.28 6.92
N ASN A 14 8.97 -8.22 5.98
CA ASN A 14 10.15 -8.77 5.31
C ASN A 14 10.58 -7.93 4.08
N SER A 15 9.79 -6.93 3.69
CA SER A 15 10.12 -6.03 2.59
C SER A 15 11.00 -4.87 3.09
N PRO A 16 11.99 -4.41 2.31
CA PRO A 16 12.79 -3.23 2.66
C PRO A 16 11.98 -1.92 2.65
N TYR A 17 10.74 -1.95 2.15
CA TYR A 17 9.83 -0.81 2.10
C TYR A 17 8.72 -0.91 3.16
N TYR A 18 8.93 -1.73 4.20
CA TYR A 18 8.02 -1.79 5.35
C TYR A 18 8.27 -0.62 6.29
N ASP A 19 7.19 0.09 6.62
CA ASP A 19 7.23 1.18 7.59
C ASP A 19 6.04 1.09 8.56
N GLU A 20 6.29 0.55 9.74
CA GLU A 20 5.25 0.31 10.75
C GLU A 20 4.58 1.61 11.21
N GLN A 21 5.34 2.70 11.36
CA GLN A 21 4.80 3.97 11.85
C GLN A 21 3.81 4.56 10.85
N LEU A 22 4.11 4.45 9.55
CA LEU A 22 3.21 4.92 8.50
C LEU A 22 1.97 4.03 8.39
N LEU A 23 2.14 2.71 8.50
CA LEU A 23 1.02 1.77 8.48
C LEU A 23 0.08 1.96 9.68
N LEU A 24 0.62 2.27 10.86
CA LEU A 24 -0.15 2.57 12.06
C LEU A 24 -1.01 3.83 11.90
N ARG A 25 -0.55 4.82 11.14
CA ARG A 25 -1.33 6.03 10.81
C ARG A 25 -2.46 5.76 9.81
N GLY A 26 -2.46 4.61 9.14
CA GLY A 26 -3.43 4.29 8.10
C GLY A 26 -3.10 4.97 6.78
N VAL A 27 -3.31 4.22 5.69
CA VAL A 27 -2.90 4.61 4.34
C VAL A 27 -3.99 4.20 3.36
N GLY A 28 -4.56 5.22 2.69
CA GLY A 28 -5.55 5.05 1.66
C GLY A 28 -4.88 4.97 0.30
N ILE A 29 -5.30 3.99 -0.52
CA ILE A 29 -4.74 3.79 -1.86
C ILE A 29 -5.88 3.77 -2.87
N ARG A 30 -5.72 4.53 -3.95
CA ARG A 30 -6.60 4.56 -5.12
C ARG A 30 -5.83 4.10 -6.32
N PHE A 31 -6.42 3.16 -7.04
CA PHE A 31 -5.84 2.54 -8.21
C PHE A 31 -6.81 2.63 -9.37
N ASN A 32 -6.39 3.27 -10.46
CA ASN A 32 -7.21 3.54 -11.64
C ASN A 32 -8.59 4.14 -11.28
N GLY A 33 -8.63 5.05 -10.30
CA GLY A 33 -9.86 5.70 -9.87
C GLY A 33 -10.68 4.94 -8.83
N GLU A 34 -10.30 3.71 -8.45
CA GLU A 34 -10.99 2.90 -7.44
C GLU A 34 -10.17 2.77 -6.14
N VAL A 35 -10.81 3.00 -5.00
CA VAL A 35 -10.16 2.84 -3.68
C VAL A 35 -9.97 1.36 -3.38
N LYS A 36 -8.75 0.97 -3.03
CA LYS A 36 -8.36 -0.40 -2.70
C LYS A 36 -7.89 -0.48 -1.26
N THR A 37 -8.47 -1.40 -0.49
CA THR A 37 -8.13 -1.64 0.92
C THR A 37 -7.34 -2.92 1.14
N ASN A 38 -7.24 -3.78 0.12
CA ASN A 38 -6.50 -5.04 0.14
C ASN A 38 -5.12 -4.93 -0.53
N VAL A 39 -4.51 -3.75 -0.47
CA VAL A 39 -3.19 -3.49 -1.06
C VAL A 39 -2.11 -3.91 -0.08
N GLU A 40 -1.21 -4.75 -0.57
CA GLU A 40 -0.07 -5.26 0.18
C GLU A 40 1.17 -4.41 -0.04
N GLU A 41 1.33 -3.87 -1.25
CA GLU A 41 2.47 -3.02 -1.60
C GLU A 41 2.07 -2.11 -2.76
N TYR A 42 2.57 -0.89 -2.82
CA TYR A 42 2.38 -0.01 -3.97
C TYR A 42 3.71 0.63 -4.38
N CYS A 43 3.82 1.05 -5.64
CA CYS A 43 4.88 1.92 -6.12
C CYS A 43 4.27 2.96 -7.08
N ILE A 44 4.43 4.24 -6.73
CA ILE A 44 3.83 5.37 -7.47
C ILE A 44 4.67 5.66 -8.72
N SER A 45 5.99 5.74 -8.59
CA SER A 45 6.93 6.01 -9.71
C SER A 45 6.83 4.96 -10.82
N GLU A 46 6.77 3.67 -10.45
CA GLU A 46 6.59 2.59 -11.43
C GLU A 46 5.12 2.35 -11.81
N GLY A 47 4.16 2.97 -11.12
CA GLY A 47 2.73 2.87 -11.42
C GLY A 47 2.14 1.47 -11.25
N TRP A 48 2.31 0.85 -10.07
CA TRP A 48 1.71 -0.45 -9.78
C TRP A 48 1.32 -0.65 -8.32
N ILE A 49 0.38 -1.56 -8.09
CA ILE A 49 0.01 -2.08 -6.77
C ILE A 49 0.12 -3.61 -6.75
N LYS A 50 0.43 -4.17 -5.60
CA LYS A 50 0.22 -5.59 -5.27
C LYS A 50 -0.97 -5.69 -4.37
N VAL A 51 -1.94 -6.49 -4.75
CA VAL A 51 -3.15 -6.74 -3.95
C VAL A 51 -3.21 -8.19 -3.54
N ALA A 52 -3.72 -8.47 -2.34
CA ALA A 52 -3.99 -9.84 -1.92
C ALA A 52 -5.12 -10.44 -2.78
N ALA A 53 -4.84 -11.59 -3.39
CA ALA A 53 -5.73 -12.37 -4.24
C ALA A 53 -6.70 -13.21 -3.39
N GLY A 54 -7.61 -12.54 -2.69
CA GLY A 54 -8.56 -13.21 -1.79
C GLY A 54 -7.88 -13.83 -0.56
N LYS A 55 -8.38 -14.99 -0.13
CA LYS A 55 -7.89 -15.70 1.08
C LYS A 55 -6.77 -16.72 0.79
N ALA A 56 -6.29 -16.79 -0.44
CA ALA A 56 -5.27 -17.75 -0.82
C ALA A 56 -3.91 -17.34 -0.22
N VAL A 57 -3.20 -18.32 0.36
CA VAL A 57 -1.85 -18.15 0.90
C VAL A 57 -0.89 -19.11 0.21
N ASP A 58 0.36 -18.70 0.03
CA ASP A 58 1.46 -19.55 -0.43
C ASP A 58 1.85 -20.57 0.66
N ARG A 59 2.68 -21.57 0.32
CA ARG A 59 3.21 -22.58 1.26
C ARG A 59 3.89 -22.00 2.51
N LYS A 60 4.34 -20.74 2.46
CA LYS A 60 4.95 -20.03 3.60
C LYS A 60 3.94 -19.26 4.46
N GLY A 61 2.65 -19.34 4.17
CA GLY A 61 1.60 -18.60 4.87
C GLY A 61 1.45 -17.14 4.43
N ASN A 62 2.22 -16.69 3.44
CA ASN A 62 2.09 -15.34 2.90
C ASN A 62 0.87 -15.27 1.97
N PRO A 63 0.08 -14.19 2.00
CA PRO A 63 -1.00 -14.00 1.04
C PRO A 63 -0.48 -14.04 -0.39
N LEU A 64 -1.23 -14.71 -1.26
CA LEU A 64 -0.95 -14.69 -2.69
C LEU A 64 -1.26 -13.29 -3.20
N THR A 65 -0.28 -12.63 -3.82
CA THR A 65 -0.45 -11.26 -4.32
C THR A 65 -0.48 -11.19 -5.83
N LEU A 66 -1.31 -10.28 -6.36
CA LEU A 66 -1.43 -9.95 -7.78
C LEU A 66 -0.87 -8.55 -8.01
N LYS A 67 0.09 -8.42 -8.94
CA LYS A 67 0.63 -7.13 -9.36
C LYS A 67 -0.24 -6.53 -10.45
N LEU A 68 -0.86 -5.38 -10.18
CA LEU A 68 -1.67 -4.61 -11.12
C LEU A 68 -0.91 -3.33 -11.48
N LYS A 69 -0.83 -3.01 -12.77
CA LYS A 69 -0.18 -1.78 -13.28
C LYS A 69 -1.24 -0.75 -13.66
N GLY A 70 -1.01 0.51 -13.34
CA GLY A 70 -1.96 1.59 -13.56
C GLY A 70 -1.62 2.85 -12.76
N THR A 71 -2.56 3.81 -12.75
CA THR A 71 -2.42 5.03 -11.96
C THR A 71 -2.58 4.70 -10.48
N VAL A 72 -1.58 5.06 -9.68
CA VAL A 72 -1.55 4.84 -8.23
C VAL A 72 -1.56 6.20 -7.54
N GLU A 73 -2.48 6.38 -6.60
CA GLU A 73 -2.56 7.56 -5.74
C GLU A 73 -2.63 7.06 -4.29
N ALA A 74 -1.80 7.63 -3.41
CA ALA A 74 -1.76 7.27 -2.00
C ALA A 74 -1.94 8.52 -1.14
N TRP A 75 -2.69 8.42 -0.03
CA TRP A 75 -2.91 9.49 0.93
C TRP A 75 -2.93 8.94 2.36
N PRO A 76 -2.59 9.74 3.38
CA PRO A 76 -2.77 9.36 4.78
C PRO A 76 -4.25 9.27 5.15
N GLU A 77 -4.67 8.21 5.84
CA GLU A 77 -6.06 8.09 6.34
C GLU A 77 -6.30 8.87 7.63
N ASP A 78 -5.26 9.05 8.45
CA ASP A 78 -5.31 9.94 9.60
C ASP A 78 -5.39 11.39 9.10
N GLY A 79 -6.61 11.86 8.89
CA GLY A 79 -6.94 13.26 8.60
C GLY A 79 -6.70 14.19 9.78
N SER A 80 -5.69 13.93 10.60
CA SER A 80 -5.20 14.89 11.58
C SER A 80 -4.41 15.95 10.81
N GLN A 81 -5.13 16.99 10.38
CA GLN A 81 -4.52 18.29 10.23
C GLN A 81 -3.73 18.55 11.53
N ASP A 82 -2.41 18.57 11.40
CA ASP A 82 -1.48 19.06 12.42
C ASP A 82 -1.91 20.51 12.73
N GLU A 83 -2.55 20.74 13.88
CA GLU A 83 -2.72 22.07 14.49
C GLU A 83 -1.51 22.38 15.38
#